data_AF-A0A383VY51-F1
#
_entry.id   AF-A0A383VY51-F1
#
_cell.length_a   1.000
_cell.length_b   1.000
_cell.length_c   1.000
_cell.angle_alpha   90.00
_cell.angle_beta   90.00
_cell.angle_gamma   90.00
#
_symmetry.space_group_name_H-M   'P 1'
#
loop_
_entity.id
_entity.type
_entity.pdbx_description
1 polymer ?
#
loop_
_entity_poly.entity_id
_entity_poly.type
_entity_poly.pdbx_seq_one_letter_code
_entity_poly.pdbx_strand_id
1 'polypeptide(L)'
;MAGRVGLAERLFEKFFYDFSLYKTHFAQKMDYNRYVVLRHNFLLVSGFYFLMTAPFPFKPAFPTMGLCPKGYEGTFVCEPDNHKALEMYKEWKSGKKPSS
;
A
#
# COMPACT_ATOMS: atom_id res chain seq x y z
N MET A 1 -27.89 -2.22 -23.53
CA MET A 1 -26.77 -2.17 -22.55
C MET A 1 -25.82 -0.99 -22.87
N ALA A 2 -26.32 0.24 -23.01
CA ALA A 2 -25.53 1.40 -23.45
C ALA A 2 -25.39 2.54 -22.41
N GLY A 3 -25.93 2.39 -21.20
CA GLY A 3 -26.05 3.49 -20.22
C GLY A 3 -24.96 3.59 -19.16
N ARG A 4 -24.20 2.52 -18.87
CA ARG A 4 -23.22 2.51 -17.77
C ARG A 4 -21.83 3.01 -18.19
N VAL A 5 -21.40 2.69 -19.40
CA VAL A 5 -20.08 3.10 -19.91
C VAL A 5 -20.06 4.61 -20.19
N GLY A 6 -21.09 5.15 -20.85
CA GLY A 6 -21.16 6.58 -21.17
C GLY A 6 -21.33 7.50 -19.94
N LEU A 7 -21.86 7.00 -18.82
CA LEU A 7 -21.89 7.78 -17.57
C LEU A 7 -20.51 7.82 -16.91
N ALA A 8 -19.81 6.68 -16.87
CA ALA A 8 -18.48 6.59 -16.27
C ALA A 8 -17.44 7.41 -17.06
N GLU A 9 -17.51 7.38 -18.40
CA GLU A 9 -16.65 8.22 -19.26
C GLU A 9 -16.86 9.71 -19.00
N ARG A 10 -18.11 10.17 -18.95
CA ARG A 10 -18.43 11.58 -18.66
C ARG A 10 -17.99 12.01 -17.26
N LEU A 11 -18.10 11.13 -16.26
CA LEU A 11 -17.62 11.40 -14.90
C LEU A 11 -16.10 11.44 -14.83
N PHE A 12 -15.43 10.53 -15.53
CA PHE A 12 -13.97 10.49 -15.61
C PHE A 12 -13.40 11.71 -16.33
N GLU A 13 -14.01 12.12 -17.44
CA GLU A 13 -13.64 13.31 -18.19
C GLU A 13 -13.72 14.56 -17.31
N LYS A 14 -14.84 14.74 -16.58
CA LYS A 14 -14.98 15.83 -15.60
C LYS A 14 -13.95 15.75 -14.47
N PHE A 15 -13.68 14.56 -13.94
CA PHE A 15 -12.69 14.39 -12.89
C PHE A 15 -11.26 14.70 -13.37
N PHE A 16 -10.93 14.37 -14.62
CA PHE A 16 -9.59 14.60 -15.17
C PHE A 16 -9.35 16.05 -15.59
N TYR A 17 -10.33 16.67 -16.24
CA TYR A 17 -10.14 17.98 -16.85
C TYR A 17 -10.70 19.14 -16.01
N ASP A 18 -11.88 18.98 -15.40
CA ASP A 18 -12.52 20.07 -14.65
C ASP A 18 -12.09 20.08 -13.19
N PHE A 19 -11.89 18.91 -12.59
CA PHE A 19 -11.50 18.81 -11.19
C PHE A 19 -9.98 18.93 -11.00
N SER A 20 -9.55 19.99 -10.33
CA SER A 20 -8.15 20.20 -9.98
C SER A 20 -7.99 20.68 -8.54
N LEU A 21 -7.60 19.76 -7.66
CA LEU A 21 -7.24 20.07 -6.27
C LEU A 21 -6.17 21.17 -6.17
N TYR A 22 -5.29 21.25 -7.17
CA TYR A 22 -4.29 22.33 -7.25
C TYR A 22 -4.95 23.70 -7.26
N LYS A 23 -5.87 23.93 -8.21
CA LYS A 23 -6.56 25.23 -8.37
C LYS A 23 -7.37 25.58 -7.12
N THR A 24 -7.99 24.59 -6.47
CA THR A 24 -8.87 24.81 -5.32
C THR A 24 -8.12 25.08 -4.01
N HIS A 25 -6.99 24.40 -3.76
CA HIS A 25 -6.36 24.41 -2.42
C HIS A 25 -4.86 24.75 -2.40
N PHE A 26 -4.16 24.64 -3.53
CA PHE A 26 -2.69 24.69 -3.54
C PHE A 26 -2.10 25.77 -4.45
N ALA A 27 -2.88 26.38 -5.34
CA ALA A 27 -2.42 27.39 -6.29
C ALA A 27 -1.81 28.64 -5.63
N GLN A 28 -2.23 28.99 -4.41
CA GLN A 28 -1.67 30.12 -3.66
C GLN A 28 -0.37 29.77 -2.90
N LYS A 29 -0.06 28.48 -2.72
CA LYS A 29 1.00 28.02 -1.81
C LYS A 29 2.19 27.39 -2.53
N MET A 30 2.00 26.89 -3.75
CA MET A 30 3.04 26.18 -4.49
C MET A 30 2.84 26.31 -6.00
N ASP A 31 3.94 26.23 -6.72
CA ASP A 31 3.92 26.11 -8.18
C ASP A 31 3.34 24.75 -8.63
N TYR A 32 2.77 24.71 -9.82
CA TYR A 32 2.09 23.52 -10.36
C TYR A 32 3.05 22.32 -10.48
N ASN A 33 4.28 22.54 -10.95
CA ASN A 33 5.25 21.45 -11.11
C ASN A 33 5.62 20.84 -9.76
N ARG A 34 5.79 21.67 -8.72
CA ARG A 34 6.04 21.20 -7.36
C ARG A 34 4.84 20.41 -6.81
N TYR A 35 3.63 20.87 -7.07
CA TYR A 35 2.40 20.15 -6.69
C TYR A 35 2.34 18.76 -7.34
N VAL A 36 2.65 18.62 -8.63
CA VAL A 36 2.63 17.33 -9.34
C VAL A 36 3.62 16.34 -8.73
N VAL A 37 4.85 16.79 -8.43
CA VAL A 37 5.87 15.96 -7.77
C VAL A 37 5.43 15.54 -6.37
N LEU A 38 4.88 16.46 -5.58
CA LEU A 38 4.35 16.14 -4.26
C LEU A 38 3.18 15.16 -4.32
N ARG A 39 2.24 15.34 -5.25
CA ARG A 39 1.14 14.40 -5.47
C ARG A 39 1.66 13.01 -5.83
N HIS A 40 2.67 12.93 -6.70
CA HIS A 40 3.27 11.65 -7.08
C HIS A 40 3.89 10.94 -5.87
N ASN A 41 4.72 11.64 -5.10
CA ASN A 41 5.33 11.09 -3.88
C ASN A 41 4.28 10.70 -2.84
N PHE A 42 3.23 11.51 -2.66
CA PHE A 42 2.15 11.20 -1.75
C PHE A 42 1.40 9.92 -2.18
N LEU A 43 1.12 9.75 -3.47
CA LEU A 43 0.50 8.52 -4.00
C LEU A 43 1.39 7.29 -3.76
N LEU A 44 2.70 7.41 -3.95
CA LEU A 44 3.63 6.31 -3.68
C LEU A 44 3.68 5.95 -2.19
N VAL A 45 3.84 6.94 -1.31
CA VAL A 45 3.93 6.72 0.14
C VAL A 45 2.62 6.17 0.70
N SER A 46 1.48 6.76 0.31
CA SER A 46 0.16 6.28 0.74
C SER A 46 -0.14 4.87 0.21
N GLY A 47 0.20 4.58 -1.04
CA GLY A 47 0.06 3.25 -1.62
C GLY A 47 0.93 2.22 -0.91
N PHE A 48 2.19 2.55 -0.62
CA PHE A 48 3.08 1.69 0.15
C PHE A 48 2.53 1.42 1.56
N TYR A 49 2.12 2.48 2.28
CA TYR A 49 1.55 2.33 3.62
C TYR A 49 0.26 1.50 3.61
N PHE A 50 -0.60 1.69 2.60
CA PHE A 50 -1.80 0.88 2.44
C PHE A 50 -1.47 -0.62 2.25
N LEU A 51 -0.48 -0.94 1.41
CA LEU A 51 -0.03 -2.34 1.23
C LEU A 51 0.57 -2.94 2.51
N MET A 52 1.32 -2.15 3.27
CA MET A 52 1.94 -2.62 4.53
C MET A 52 0.92 -2.76 5.67
N THR A 53 -0.16 -1.99 5.67
CA THR A 53 -1.21 -2.02 6.71
C THR A 53 -2.37 -2.95 6.39
N ALA A 54 -2.46 -3.45 5.16
CA ALA A 54 -3.40 -4.50 4.82
C ALA A 54 -3.18 -5.70 5.78
N PRO A 55 -4.24 -6.36 6.27
CA PRO A 55 -4.16 -7.44 7.26
C PRO A 55 -3.63 -8.76 6.65
N PHE A 56 -2.61 -8.67 5.80
CA PHE A 56 -1.97 -9.79 5.15
C PHE A 56 -0.60 -10.03 5.81
N PRO A 57 -0.42 -11.13 6.54
CA PRO A 57 0.88 -11.45 7.10
C PRO A 57 1.79 -12.02 6.01
N PHE A 58 2.71 -11.20 5.52
CA PHE A 58 3.73 -11.59 4.55
C PHE A 58 5.13 -11.41 5.13
N LYS A 59 6.06 -12.30 4.76
CA LYS A 59 7.48 -12.05 4.98
C LYS A 59 7.96 -11.03 3.95
N PRO A 60 8.51 -9.87 4.36
CA PRO A 60 9.05 -8.92 3.41
C PRO A 60 10.20 -9.55 2.62
N ALA A 61 10.14 -9.46 1.29
CA ALA A 61 11.21 -9.93 0.41
C ALA A 61 12.45 -9.02 0.46
N PHE A 62 12.29 -7.82 1.00
CA PHE A 62 13.37 -6.87 1.24
C PHE A 62 13.98 -7.10 2.63
N PRO A 63 15.30 -6.90 2.81
CA PRO A 63 15.93 -7.00 4.11
C PRO A 63 15.38 -5.90 5.03
N THR A 64 14.69 -6.29 6.09
CA THR A 64 14.29 -5.35 7.13
C THR A 64 15.53 -4.97 7.94
N MET A 65 15.61 -3.73 8.40
CA MET A 65 16.72 -3.26 9.25
C MET A 65 16.62 -3.83 10.69
N GLY A 66 16.23 -5.10 10.85
CA GLY A 66 15.91 -5.71 12.15
C GLY A 66 14.59 -5.23 12.76
N LEU A 67 13.74 -4.55 11.98
CA LEU A 67 12.43 -4.08 12.42
C LEU A 67 11.36 -5.13 12.15
N CYS A 68 10.69 -5.56 13.21
CA CYS A 68 9.55 -6.47 13.16
C CYS A 68 8.23 -5.72 13.28
N PRO A 69 7.21 -6.06 12.48
CA PRO A 69 5.86 -5.56 12.71
C PRO A 69 5.33 -6.06 14.06
N LYS A 70 4.66 -5.18 14.81
CA LYS A 70 4.14 -5.47 16.15
C LYS A 70 3.22 -6.70 16.11
N GLY A 71 3.44 -7.63 17.06
CA GLY A 71 2.64 -8.86 17.18
C GLY A 71 3.10 -10.03 16.31
N TYR A 72 4.17 -9.85 15.53
CA TYR A 72 4.76 -10.90 14.67
C TYR A 72 6.21 -11.24 15.05
N GLU A 73 6.69 -10.73 16.19
CA GLU A 73 8.00 -11.09 16.74
C GLU A 73 8.08 -12.60 16.97
N GLY A 74 9.14 -13.23 16.46
CA GLY A 74 9.31 -14.70 16.54
C GLY A 74 8.44 -15.51 15.58
N THR A 75 7.69 -14.89 14.67
CA THR A 75 6.90 -15.59 13.64
C THR A 75 7.60 -15.63 12.28
N PHE A 76 7.01 -16.33 11.30
CA PHE A 76 7.53 -16.43 9.92
C PHE A 76 7.73 -15.10 9.21
N VAL A 77 7.04 -14.05 9.65
CA VAL A 77 7.14 -12.70 9.10
C VAL A 77 8.50 -12.07 9.43
N CYS A 78 9.09 -12.43 10.57
CA CYS A 78 10.32 -11.84 11.11
C CYS A 78 11.55 -12.74 11.00
N GLU A 79 11.38 -13.99 10.53
CA GLU A 79 12.48 -14.94 10.45
C GLU A 79 13.43 -14.57 9.30
N PRO A 80 14.74 -14.40 9.55
CA PRO A 80 15.71 -14.08 8.49
C PRO A 80 15.80 -15.20 7.44
N ASP A 81 15.81 -16.47 7.86
CA ASP A 81 15.90 -17.61 6.96
C ASP A 81 14.58 -17.85 6.20
N ASN A 82 14.65 -17.94 4.87
CA ASN A 82 13.48 -18.14 4.01
C ASN A 82 12.90 -19.56 4.09
N HIS A 83 13.74 -20.57 4.27
CA HIS A 83 13.31 -21.96 4.40
C HIS A 83 12.60 -22.17 5.75
N LYS A 84 13.19 -21.67 6.84
CA LYS A 84 12.57 -21.73 8.17
C LYS A 84 11.26 -20.93 8.22
N ALA A 85 11.22 -19.74 7.61
CA ALA A 85 9.98 -18.98 7.49
C ALA A 85 8.88 -19.74 6.74
N LEU A 86 9.22 -20.48 5.69
CA LEU A 86 8.25 -21.27 4.93
C LEU A 86 7.66 -22.40 5.77
N GLU A 87 8.45 -23.05 6.62
CA GLU A 87 7.97 -24.08 7.55
C GLU A 87 7.04 -23.48 8.60
N MET A 88 7.44 -22.40 9.25
CA MET A 88 6.61 -21.70 10.24
C MET A 88 5.32 -21.13 9.62
N TYR A 89 5.35 -20.71 8.35
CA TYR A 89 4.14 -20.29 7.63
C TYR A 89 3.17 -21.45 7.41
N LYS A 90 3.67 -22.65 7.04
CA LYS A 90 2.82 -23.84 6.89
C LYS A 90 2.17 -24.23 8.22
N GLU A 91 2.92 -24.15 9.32
CA GLU A 91 2.40 -24.41 10.67
C GLU A 91 1.33 -23.40 11.06
N TRP A 92 1.60 -22.10 10.87
CA TRP A 92 0.66 -21.02 11.12
C TRP A 92 -0.63 -21.17 10.29
N LYS A 93 -0.50 -21.49 8.99
CA LYS A 93 -1.64 -21.71 8.09
C LYS A 93 -2.46 -22.95 8.48
N SER A 94 -1.82 -23.97 9.06
CA SER A 94 -2.48 -25.18 9.53
C SER A 94 -3.24 -25.00 10.86
N GLY A 95 -3.18 -23.81 11.48
CA GLY A 95 -3.83 -23.52 12.76
C GLY A 95 -3.12 -24.12 13.98
N LYS A 96 -1.94 -24.75 13.78
CA LYS A 96 -1.07 -25.14 14.89
C LYS A 96 -0.37 -23.89 15.40
N LYS A 97 -0.50 -23.60 16.71
CA LYS A 97 0.32 -22.56 17.35
C LYS A 97 1.79 -22.96 17.21
N PRO A 98 2.70 -22.03 16.86
CA PRO A 98 4.12 -22.34 16.80
C PRO A 98 4.55 -22.85 18.18
N SER A 99 5.18 -24.02 18.22
CA SER A 99 5.81 -24.53 19.44
C SER A 99 6.95 -23.57 19.81
N SER A 100 6.74 -22.84 20.89
CA SER A 100 7.77 -22.01 21.54
C SER A 100 8.98 -22.84 21.96
#